data_AF-A0A849SX00-F1
#
_entry.id   AF-A0A849SX00-F1
#
_cell.length_a   1.000
_cell.length_b   1.000
_cell.length_c   1.000
_cell.angle_alpha   90.00
_cell.angle_beta   90.00
_cell.angle_gamma   90.00
#
_symmetry.space_group_name_H-M   'P 1'
#
loop_
_entity.id
_entity.type
_entity.pdbx_description
1 polymer ?
#
loop_
_entity_poly.entity_id
_entity_poly.type
_entity_poly.pdbx_seq_one_letter_code
_entity_poly.pdbx_strand_id
1 'polypeptide(L)'
;MIQDLQRLTRTLRCAIPLFLLFAATTLLLTSAGCSTRERTTAPPTVELVPITTGTLTALRDDRPVDGGVDLTIEVGPGVTDQWRVPSVFMKPPDPAVVAMHSVVNAARIGDRLRATGARDTDGALRVATLEILPGR
;
A
#
# COMPACT_ATOMS: atom_id res chain seq x y z
N MET A 1 -34.95 0.89 -42.25
CA MET A 1 -34.31 0.82 -43.58
C MET A 1 -32.83 0.57 -43.34
N ILE A 2 -32.37 -0.66 -43.64
CA ILE A 2 -30.97 -1.09 -43.78
C ILE A 2 -30.21 -1.40 -42.46
N GLN A 3 -30.63 -2.47 -41.78
CA GLN A 3 -29.67 -3.45 -41.26
C GLN A 3 -29.19 -4.31 -42.44
N ASP A 4 -28.00 -4.89 -42.31
CA ASP A 4 -27.53 -6.01 -43.12
C ASP A 4 -27.41 -5.78 -44.63
N LEU A 5 -26.20 -5.50 -45.08
CA LEU A 5 -25.53 -6.38 -46.05
C LEU A 5 -24.04 -6.05 -45.96
N GLN A 6 -23.32 -6.84 -45.18
CA GLN A 6 -22.42 -7.83 -45.74
C GLN A 6 -21.21 -7.16 -46.38
N ARG A 7 -20.02 -7.40 -45.82
CA ARG A 7 -19.21 -8.57 -46.22
C ARG A 7 -19.15 -8.65 -47.73
N LEU A 8 -17.94 -8.86 -48.20
CA LEU A 8 -17.57 -8.91 -49.61
C LEU A 8 -17.22 -7.48 -50.04
N THR A 9 -15.99 -7.18 -50.39
CA THR A 9 -15.00 -8.11 -50.87
C THR A 9 -13.77 -7.30 -51.17
N ARG A 10 -12.65 -7.98 -50.96
CA ARG A 10 -11.52 -7.97 -51.88
C ARG A 10 -10.60 -6.76 -51.80
N THR A 11 -9.33 -7.15 -51.92
CA THR A 11 -8.30 -6.42 -52.65
C THR A 11 -7.78 -5.16 -52.01
N LEU A 12 -6.99 -5.32 -50.94
CA LEU A 12 -5.66 -4.72 -50.93
C LEU A 12 -4.63 -5.79 -50.54
N ARG A 13 -4.40 -6.68 -51.51
CA ARG A 13 -3.11 -7.33 -51.72
C ARG A 13 -2.13 -6.29 -52.27
N CYS A 14 -0.84 -6.57 -52.09
CA CYS A 14 0.34 -5.84 -52.60
C CYS A 14 0.73 -4.65 -51.72
N ALA A 15 1.95 -4.50 -51.19
CA ALA A 15 3.27 -5.06 -51.49
C ALA A 15 4.14 -4.92 -50.20
N ILE A 16 4.95 -5.88 -49.68
CA ILE A 16 6.25 -6.41 -50.14
C ILE A 16 7.16 -5.27 -50.65
N PRO A 17 8.45 -5.09 -50.23
CA PRO A 17 9.44 -6.16 -50.01
C PRO A 17 10.48 -6.01 -48.85
N LEU A 18 11.04 -7.17 -48.47
CA LEU A 18 12.48 -7.53 -48.56
C LEU A 18 13.53 -6.58 -47.93
N PHE A 19 14.27 -7.09 -46.93
CA PHE A 19 15.74 -7.14 -46.78
C PHE A 19 16.03 -7.36 -45.27
N LEU A 20 16.35 -8.59 -44.86
CA LEU A 20 17.73 -9.05 -44.61
C LEU A 20 18.28 -8.59 -43.25
N LEU A 21 18.45 -9.51 -42.30
CA LEU A 21 19.76 -10.02 -41.84
C LEU A 21 19.50 -11.01 -40.68
N PHE A 22 19.92 -12.28 -40.81
CA PHE A 22 21.06 -12.87 -40.05
C PHE A 22 20.88 -12.80 -38.52
N ALA A 23 20.97 -13.85 -37.71
CA ALA A 23 21.59 -15.14 -37.90
C ALA A 23 21.12 -16.09 -36.78
N ALA A 24 21.23 -17.37 -37.11
CA ALA A 24 21.29 -18.53 -36.23
C ALA A 24 21.73 -18.27 -34.77
N THR A 25 20.95 -18.78 -33.82
CA THR A 25 21.54 -19.63 -32.77
C THR A 25 20.53 -20.69 -32.36
N THR A 26 20.77 -21.90 -32.85
CA THR A 26 20.22 -23.16 -32.35
C THR A 26 20.73 -23.42 -30.94
N LEU A 27 19.87 -23.88 -30.02
CA LEU A 27 20.25 -24.98 -29.14
C LEU A 27 19.01 -25.80 -28.76
N LEU A 28 19.02 -27.05 -29.20
CA LEU A 28 18.18 -28.12 -28.67
C LEU A 28 18.48 -28.35 -27.20
N LEU A 29 17.49 -28.76 -26.41
CA LEU A 29 17.60 -29.91 -25.49
C LEU A 29 16.22 -30.29 -24.92
N THR A 30 15.67 -31.34 -25.51
CA THR A 30 14.76 -32.32 -24.89
C THR A 30 15.30 -32.80 -23.54
N SER A 31 14.45 -32.89 -22.52
CA SER A 31 14.34 -34.11 -21.71
C SER A 31 13.13 -34.03 -20.77
N ALA A 32 12.37 -35.13 -20.75
CA ALA A 32 11.38 -35.42 -19.75
C ALA A 32 12.05 -35.46 -18.37
N GLY A 33 11.41 -34.86 -17.38
CA GLY A 33 11.81 -34.96 -15.98
C GLY A 33 10.60 -34.75 -15.10
N CYS A 34 10.00 -35.85 -14.63
CA CYS A 34 9.21 -35.85 -13.41
C CYS A 34 10.08 -35.25 -12.31
N SER A 35 9.67 -34.12 -11.76
CA SER A 35 10.18 -33.67 -10.47
C SER A 35 9.03 -33.02 -9.73
N THR A 36 8.70 -33.65 -8.61
CA THR A 36 8.08 -33.12 -7.40
C THR A 36 7.35 -31.81 -7.58
N ARG A 37 6.02 -31.87 -7.46
CA ARG A 37 5.17 -30.73 -7.14
C ARG A 37 5.55 -30.28 -5.72
N GLU A 38 6.67 -29.57 -5.61
CA GLU A 38 6.98 -28.77 -4.44
C GLU A 38 5.89 -27.72 -4.41
N ARG A 39 4.90 -27.96 -3.55
CA ARG A 39 4.09 -26.91 -2.98
C ARG A 39 5.08 -26.06 -2.19
N THR A 40 5.76 -25.16 -2.90
CA THR A 40 6.35 -23.96 -2.30
C THR A 40 5.16 -23.23 -1.73
N THR A 41 4.83 -23.55 -0.48
CA THR A 41 4.07 -22.68 0.39
C THR A 41 4.85 -21.38 0.33
N ALA A 42 4.34 -20.42 -0.44
CA ALA A 42 4.87 -19.08 -0.45
C ALA A 42 5.05 -18.69 1.03
N PRO A 43 6.21 -18.13 1.42
CA PRO A 43 6.35 -17.59 2.76
C PRO A 43 5.11 -16.72 3.01
N PRO A 44 4.51 -16.75 4.22
CA PRO A 44 3.38 -15.88 4.51
C PRO A 44 3.79 -14.49 4.03
N THR A 45 3.01 -13.93 3.10
CA THR A 45 3.24 -12.56 2.65
C THR A 45 3.05 -11.73 3.90
N VAL A 46 4.16 -11.43 4.58
CA VAL A 46 4.19 -10.47 5.67
C VAL A 46 3.90 -9.17 4.94
N GLU A 47 2.63 -8.77 4.98
CA GLU A 47 2.20 -7.48 4.46
C GLU A 47 3.07 -6.46 5.20
N LEU A 48 4.04 -5.89 4.50
CA LEU A 48 4.98 -4.94 5.09
C LEU A 48 4.15 -3.75 5.53
N VAL A 49 3.80 -3.71 6.81
CA VAL A 49 3.10 -2.59 7.41
C VAL A 49 4.05 -1.39 7.30
N PRO A 50 3.71 -0.36 6.51
CA PRO A 50 4.62 0.75 6.30
C PRO A 50 4.89 1.46 7.62
N ILE A 51 6.14 1.39 8.08
CA ILE A 51 6.63 2.16 9.21
C ILE A 51 6.80 3.60 8.74
N THR A 52 6.05 4.52 9.34
CA THR A 52 6.13 5.95 9.02
C THR A 52 6.65 6.71 10.24
N THR A 53 7.47 7.73 10.01
CA THR A 53 8.02 8.59 11.05
C THR A 53 7.88 10.04 10.63
N GLY A 54 7.52 10.91 11.57
CA GLY A 54 7.43 12.34 11.31
C GLY A 54 7.29 13.14 12.61
N THR A 55 7.06 14.43 12.46
CA THR A 55 6.94 15.37 13.57
C THR A 55 5.48 15.75 13.77
N LEU A 56 4.98 15.68 15.01
CA LEU A 56 3.61 16.07 15.34
C LEU A 56 3.45 17.59 15.18
N THR A 57 2.54 18.04 14.32
CA THR A 57 2.29 19.46 14.06
C THR A 57 0.90 19.92 14.52
N ALA A 58 -0.08 19.02 14.56
CA ALA A 58 -1.38 19.28 15.16
C ALA A 58 -2.01 18.01 15.74
N LEU A 59 -2.86 18.18 16.75
CA LEU A 59 -3.64 17.12 17.37
C LEU A 59 -5.08 17.59 17.48
N ARG A 60 -6.00 16.80 16.92
CA ARG A 60 -7.44 16.98 17.05
C ARG A 60 -8.04 15.75 17.72
N ASP A 61 -8.69 16.00 18.84
CA ASP A 61 -9.26 14.96 19.68
C ASP A 61 -10.78 14.95 19.56
N ASP A 62 -11.31 13.93 18.88
CA ASP A 62 -12.74 13.70 18.72
C ASP A 62 -13.18 12.47 19.54
N ARG A 63 -12.47 12.14 20.64
CA ARG A 63 -12.73 11.00 21.55
C ARG A 63 -14.21 10.74 21.88
N PRO A 64 -15.10 11.73 22.09
CA PRO A 64 -16.49 11.46 22.48
C PRO A 64 -17.42 10.95 21.35
N VAL A 65 -17.02 11.07 20.07
CA VAL A 65 -17.93 10.88 18.91
C VAL A 65 -17.55 9.70 18.01
N ASP A 66 -17.00 8.63 18.59
CA ASP A 66 -16.50 7.44 17.86
C ASP A 66 -15.31 7.71 16.90
N GLY A 67 -14.85 8.97 16.80
CA GLY A 67 -13.87 9.43 15.79
C GLY A 67 -12.41 9.12 16.12
N GLY A 68 -12.10 8.77 17.36
CA GLY A 68 -10.71 8.57 17.79
C GLY A 68 -9.94 9.90 17.88
N VAL A 69 -8.64 9.86 17.61
CA VAL A 69 -7.77 11.06 17.61
C VAL A 69 -7.09 11.19 16.26
N ASP A 70 -7.19 12.37 15.67
CA ASP A 70 -6.50 12.73 14.43
C ASP A 70 -5.21 13.50 14.76
N LEU A 71 -4.09 13.00 14.26
CA LEU A 71 -2.78 13.61 14.37
C LEU A 71 -2.34 14.08 12.99
N THR A 72 -1.89 15.33 12.89
CA THR A 72 -1.23 15.85 11.69
C THR A 72 0.26 15.75 11.89
N ILE A 73 0.94 15.06 10.96
CA ILE A 73 2.35 14.72 11.05
C ILE A 73 3.09 15.29 9.85
N GLU A 74 4.16 16.04 10.08
CA GLU A 74 5.10 16.41 9.02
C GLU A 74 6.12 15.28 8.81
N VAL A 75 6.06 14.62 7.65
CA VAL A 75 6.94 13.49 7.29
C VAL A 75 8.12 13.92 6.42
N GLY A 76 8.09 15.15 5.91
CA GLY A 76 9.14 15.79 5.14
C GLY A 76 8.80 17.28 4.92
N PRO A 77 9.73 18.08 4.36
CA PRO A 77 9.55 19.53 4.23
C PRO A 77 8.26 19.88 3.47
N GLY A 78 7.28 20.45 4.18
CA GLY A 78 5.98 20.83 3.60
C GLY A 78 5.08 19.65 3.22
N VAL A 79 5.43 18.42 3.61
CA VAL A 79 4.62 17.21 3.38
C VAL A 79 3.97 16.80 4.68
N THR A 80 2.66 16.98 4.75
CA THR A 80 1.84 16.57 5.89
C THR A 80 1.11 15.28 5.62
N ASP A 81 1.01 14.45 6.65
CA ASP A 81 0.30 13.19 6.67
C ASP A 81 -0.71 13.20 7.82
N GLN A 82 -1.83 12.50 7.64
CA GLN A 82 -2.87 12.39 8.67
C GLN A 82 -2.86 10.99 9.26
N TRP A 83 -2.66 10.89 10.57
CA TRP A 83 -2.67 9.64 11.31
C TRP A 83 -3.88 9.61 12.23
N ARG A 84 -4.66 8.54 12.16
CA ARG A 84 -5.89 8.37 12.94
C ARG A 84 -5.71 7.24 13.94
N VAL A 85 -5.73 7.61 15.22
CA VAL A 85 -5.70 6.68 16.34
C VAL A 85 -7.13 6.21 16.63
N PRO A 86 -7.40 4.90 16.70
CA PRO A 86 -8.73 4.37 16.99
C PRO A 86 -9.33 4.88 18.31
N SER A 87 -10.65 4.85 18.42
CA SER A 87 -11.35 5.23 19.65
C SER A 87 -11.13 4.20 20.76
N VAL A 88 -10.79 4.68 21.97
CA VAL A 88 -10.66 3.84 23.17
C VAL A 88 -12.02 3.37 23.72
N PHE A 89 -13.13 3.95 23.28
CA PHE A 89 -14.47 3.63 23.75
C PHE A 89 -15.14 2.47 22.97
N MET A 90 -14.44 1.90 21.98
CA MET A 90 -14.89 0.67 21.32
C MET A 90 -14.88 -0.50 22.30
N LYS A 91 -15.96 -1.30 22.30
CA LYS A 91 -16.10 -2.49 23.17
C LYS A 91 -15.86 -3.78 22.38
N PRO A 92 -15.06 -4.73 22.89
CA PRO A 92 -14.25 -4.65 24.11
C PRO A 92 -13.04 -3.69 23.96
N PRO A 93 -12.54 -3.09 25.06
CA PRO A 93 -11.40 -2.18 25.00
C PRO A 93 -10.15 -2.94 24.57
N ASP A 94 -9.57 -2.53 23.44
CA ASP A 94 -8.33 -3.10 22.93
C ASP A 94 -7.14 -2.50 23.72
N PRO A 95 -6.33 -3.33 24.40
CA PRO A 95 -5.17 -2.85 25.16
C PRO A 95 -4.14 -2.12 24.28
N ALA A 96 -4.02 -2.46 23.00
CA ALA A 96 -3.14 -1.74 22.07
C ALA A 96 -3.65 -0.31 21.83
N VAL A 97 -4.97 -0.13 21.71
CA VAL A 97 -5.58 1.19 21.57
C VAL A 97 -5.39 2.02 22.84
N VAL A 98 -5.54 1.42 24.03
CA VAL A 98 -5.26 2.09 25.32
C VAL A 98 -3.79 2.55 25.40
N ALA A 99 -2.84 1.72 24.96
CA ALA A 99 -1.43 2.08 24.92
C ALA A 99 -1.18 3.26 23.96
N MET A 100 -1.77 3.25 22.77
CA MET A 100 -1.67 4.38 21.83
C MET A 100 -2.23 5.67 22.41
N HIS A 101 -3.37 5.63 23.12
CA HIS A 101 -3.93 6.81 23.77
C HIS A 101 -3.02 7.35 24.89
N SER A 102 -2.27 6.48 25.57
CA SER A 102 -1.25 6.93 26.53
C SER A 102 -0.13 7.70 25.84
N VAL A 103 0.28 7.27 24.65
CA VAL A 103 1.26 7.98 23.81
C VAL A 103 0.70 9.31 23.32
N VAL A 104 -0.54 9.34 22.83
CA VAL A 104 -1.23 10.57 22.40
C VAL A 104 -1.32 11.58 23.54
N ASN A 105 -1.67 11.15 24.75
CA ASN A 105 -1.77 12.02 25.92
C ASN A 105 -0.40 12.56 26.38
N ALA A 106 0.69 11.83 26.10
CA ALA A 106 2.06 12.25 26.45
C ALA A 106 2.70 13.13 25.37
N ALA A 107 2.30 12.97 24.11
CA ALA A 107 2.87 13.66 22.96
C ALA A 107 2.59 15.17 22.98
N ARG A 108 3.57 15.93 22.49
CA ARG A 108 3.51 17.38 22.33
C ARG A 108 3.77 17.76 20.88
N ILE A 109 3.26 18.92 20.47
CA ILE A 109 3.60 19.50 19.17
C ILE A 109 5.12 19.69 19.10
N GLY A 110 5.74 19.20 18.02
CA GLY A 110 7.18 19.14 17.84
C GLY A 110 7.81 17.78 18.19
N ASP A 111 7.08 16.88 18.87
CA ASP A 111 7.59 15.54 19.15
C ASP A 111 7.70 14.72 17.87
N ARG A 112 8.73 13.88 17.82
CA ARG A 112 8.94 12.96 16.71
C ARG A 112 8.21 11.66 17.02
N LEU A 113 7.26 11.28 16.16
CA LEU A 113 6.44 10.10 16.32
C LEU A 113 6.79 9.05 15.27
N ARG A 114 6.68 7.78 15.65
CA ARG A 114 6.73 6.65 14.72
C ARG A 114 5.44 5.85 14.85
N ALA A 115 4.86 5.52 13.69
CA ALA A 115 3.63 4.75 13.62
C ALA A 115 3.75 3.63 12.59
N THR A 116 2.97 2.58 12.83
CA THR A 116 2.65 1.56 11.84
C THR A 116 1.14 1.46 11.69
N GLY A 117 0.68 1.05 10.52
CA GLY A 117 -0.74 0.94 10.25
C GLY A 117 -1.06 0.70 8.79
N ALA A 118 -2.35 0.69 8.50
CA ALA A 118 -2.87 0.60 7.14
C ALA A 118 -3.42 1.96 6.70
N ARG A 119 -3.42 2.23 5.41
CA ARG A 119 -4.09 3.43 4.86
C ARG A 119 -5.57 3.15 4.72
N ASP A 120 -6.41 4.08 5.15
CA ASP A 120 -7.84 4.02 4.85
C ASP A 120 -8.14 4.56 3.44
N THR A 121 -9.43 4.58 3.08
CA THR A 121 -9.91 5.05 1.78
C THR A 121 -9.64 6.53 1.53
N ASP A 122 -9.46 7.31 2.58
CA ASP A 122 -9.17 8.75 2.52
C ASP A 122 -7.65 9.00 2.47
N GLY A 123 -6.84 7.95 2.54
CA GLY A 123 -5.39 8.00 2.56
C GLY A 123 -4.78 8.28 3.93
N ALA A 124 -5.60 8.41 4.99
CA ALA A 124 -5.11 8.59 6.35
C ALA A 124 -4.52 7.27 6.88
N LEU A 125 -3.44 7.35 7.66
CA LEU A 125 -2.87 6.20 8.33
C LEU A 125 -3.73 5.80 9.52
N ARG A 126 -4.42 4.66 9.44
CA ARG A 126 -5.06 4.00 10.58
C ARG A 126 -3.99 3.35 11.42
N VAL A 127 -3.69 3.98 12.55
CA VAL A 127 -2.57 3.61 13.40
C VAL A 127 -2.88 2.31 14.14
N ALA A 128 -1.99 1.33 13.99
CA ALA A 128 -1.99 0.07 14.72
C ALA A 128 -0.99 0.10 15.89
N THR A 129 0.12 0.81 15.73
CA THR A 129 1.09 1.07 16.80
C THR A 129 1.61 2.50 16.71
N LEU A 130 1.87 3.11 17.87
CA LEU A 130 2.35 4.49 17.99
C LEU A 130 3.42 4.58 19.09
N GLU A 131 4.50 5.30 18.81
CA GLU A 131 5.55 5.57 19.78
C GLU A 131 6.14 6.99 19.61
N ILE A 132 6.54 7.60 20.73
CA ILE A 132 7.34 8.84 20.73
C ILE A 132 8.81 8.43 20.64
N LEU A 133 9.52 8.99 19.66
CA LEU A 133 10.96 8.82 19.52
C LEU A 133 11.71 9.85 20.37
N PRO A 134 12.85 9.47 20.97
CA PRO A 134 13.66 10.41 21.73
C PRO A 134 14.15 11.56 20.83
N GLY A 135 14.08 12.79 21.36
CA GLY A 135 14.66 13.97 20.73
C GLY A 135 16.16 13.80 20.53
N ARG A 136 16.67 14.28 19.39
CA ARG A 136 18.11 14.33 19.11
C ARG A 136 18.79 15.45 19.88
#